data_AF-A0A2Y9NJR4-F1
#
_entry.id   AF-A0A2Y9NJR4-F1
#
_cell.length_a   1.000
_cell.length_b   1.000
_cell.length_c   1.000
_cell.angle_alpha   90.00
_cell.angle_beta   90.00
_cell.angle_gamma   90.00
#
_symmetry.space_group_name_H-M   'P 1'
#
loop_
_entity.id
_entity.type
_entity.pdbx_description
1 polymer ?
#
loop_
_entity_poly.entity_id
_entity_poly.type
_entity_poly.pdbx_seq_one_letter_code
_entity_poly.pdbx_strand_id
1 'polypeptide(L)'
;MGRSSAGAGDGGEDDDALGTPGSDRGGMTSAGVPQTTTWTTPQRCCRSGWLLWAMTMPLWSGGLRGSPGGDLRGTFWGRWTTAAAQRRSYPDEEGPKHWTKERHQFLMELKQEALTFARDWGADYILFADTDNILTNNQTLRLLIEQRLPVVAPMLDSQTYYSNFWCGITPQGYYRRTADYFPTKNRQRRGCFRVPMVHSTFLVSLRAEGTEQLGFYPPHPNYTWPFDDIIIFAYACQAAGVSAHVCNEHRYGYMNVPVKSHQGLEDERVNFIHLILEALVDGPPMWASAHVSRPPKRPSKMGFDEVFVISLARRPNRRERMLSSLWEMEISGRLVDAVDGRTLNSSVMRSLGVDLLPGYQDPYSGRTLTKGEVGCFLSHYSIWEEVVARGLAQVVVFEDDVRFESNFKMRLELLMKEVEAEKLPWDLIYLGRKQVNPEEEAAVEGLPHLVVAGYSYWTLAYVLSLAGARKLLASEPLRRMLPVDEFLPIMFDQHPNEQYKAHFWPRDLRAFSARPLLAAPTHYAGDAEWLSDTETSSPWDDDSGRLVSWSGSYKTLRDPRLDLAGSSGHSLHPHPQDEL
;
A
#
# COMPACT_ATOMS: atom_id res chain seq x y z
N MET A 1 -4.55 46.05 -30.23
CA MET A 1 -3.99 47.23 -29.52
C MET A 1 -3.29 46.71 -28.27
N GLY A 2 -2.06 47.06 -27.90
CA GLY A 2 -0.99 47.75 -28.65
C GLY A 2 0.02 48.47 -27.75
N ARG A 3 1.31 48.06 -27.80
CA ARG A 3 2.52 48.73 -27.20
C ARG A 3 2.59 48.76 -25.65
N SER A 4 3.73 49.03 -24.98
CA SER A 4 5.18 48.74 -25.23
C SER A 4 6.03 49.16 -24.00
N SER A 5 7.35 48.87 -24.00
CA SER A 5 8.43 49.42 -23.12
C SER A 5 8.36 49.10 -21.61
N ALA A 6 9.41 48.73 -20.84
CA ALA A 6 10.88 48.69 -20.94
C ALA A 6 11.67 49.95 -20.46
N GLY A 7 12.76 49.71 -19.72
CA GLY A 7 13.63 50.69 -19.01
C GLY A 7 13.58 50.48 -17.47
N ALA A 8 14.61 50.20 -16.66
CA ALA A 8 16.09 50.12 -16.73
C ALA A 8 16.89 51.34 -16.18
N GLY A 9 17.83 51.07 -15.25
CA GLY A 9 18.82 52.00 -14.66
C GLY A 9 18.40 52.73 -13.37
N ASP A 10 19.29 53.25 -12.51
CA ASP A 10 20.75 52.98 -12.29
C ASP A 10 21.28 53.69 -11.01
N GLY A 11 22.49 53.34 -10.52
CA GLY A 11 23.43 54.26 -9.83
C GLY A 11 23.53 54.34 -8.28
N GLY A 12 24.78 54.47 -7.77
CA GLY A 12 25.15 54.86 -6.38
C GLY A 12 25.46 53.67 -5.43
N GLU A 13 26.67 53.39 -4.93
CA GLU A 13 27.90 54.17 -4.60
C GLU A 13 27.71 55.22 -3.47
N ASP A 14 28.60 55.40 -2.47
CA ASP A 14 29.55 54.54 -1.71
C ASP A 14 30.00 55.38 -0.45
N ASP A 15 31.03 55.16 0.39
CA ASP A 15 32.25 54.32 0.44
C ASP A 15 32.74 54.18 1.93
N ASP A 16 33.94 53.62 2.15
CA ASP A 16 34.88 53.78 3.29
C ASP A 16 34.55 53.15 4.69
N ALA A 17 35.52 52.75 5.53
CA ALA A 17 36.90 52.25 5.35
C ALA A 17 37.54 51.82 6.70
N LEU A 18 38.80 51.32 6.63
CA LEU A 18 39.78 51.10 7.71
C LEU A 18 39.53 49.88 8.64
N GLY A 19 40.51 49.01 8.90
CA GLY A 19 41.89 48.97 8.39
C GLY A 19 42.66 47.68 8.75
N THR A 20 43.72 47.40 7.98
CA THR A 20 44.71 46.31 8.12
C THR A 20 45.95 46.83 8.93
N PRO A 21 47.13 46.16 9.10
CA PRO A 21 47.62 44.93 8.45
C PRO A 21 48.53 43.94 9.25
N GLY A 22 48.86 42.82 8.58
CA GLY A 22 50.15 42.10 8.70
C GLY A 22 50.21 40.94 9.70
N SER A 23 51.02 39.89 9.52
CA SER A 23 51.89 39.44 8.39
C SER A 23 52.23 37.93 8.63
N ASP A 24 52.90 37.13 7.77
CA ASP A 24 53.63 37.39 6.53
C ASP A 24 53.75 36.12 5.64
N ARG A 25 54.08 36.31 4.34
CA ARG A 25 54.72 35.40 3.34
C ARG A 25 54.42 33.89 3.24
N GLY A 26 54.15 33.44 2.00
CA GLY A 26 54.30 32.03 1.60
C GLY A 26 53.85 31.66 0.18
N GLY A 27 54.16 32.46 -0.85
CA GLY A 27 53.59 32.30 -2.21
C GLY A 27 54.57 31.82 -3.30
N MET A 28 54.08 30.99 -4.23
CA MET A 28 54.67 30.79 -5.56
C MET A 28 53.61 30.31 -6.56
N THR A 29 53.72 30.68 -7.85
CA THR A 29 52.66 30.52 -8.85
C THR A 29 53.09 29.66 -10.06
N SER A 30 52.20 28.76 -10.51
CA SER A 30 52.20 28.23 -11.88
C SER A 30 50.82 27.64 -12.23
N ALA A 31 50.42 27.74 -13.50
CA ALA A 31 49.12 27.25 -13.97
C ALA A 31 49.14 25.75 -14.28
N GLY A 32 48.02 25.05 -14.05
CA GLY A 32 47.89 23.61 -14.28
C GLY A 32 46.45 23.15 -14.53
N VAL A 33 46.30 22.37 -15.61
CA VAL A 33 45.10 21.71 -16.16
C VAL A 33 44.15 21.08 -15.10
N PRO A 34 42.81 21.12 -15.27
CA PRO A 34 41.88 20.38 -14.42
C PRO A 34 42.12 18.87 -14.45
N GLN A 35 42.29 18.24 -13.29
CA GLN A 35 42.49 16.80 -13.19
C GLN A 35 41.18 16.02 -13.39
N THR A 36 41.06 15.33 -14.52
CA THR A 36 40.00 14.34 -14.76
C THR A 36 40.33 13.02 -14.03
N THR A 37 39.75 12.78 -12.87
CA THR A 37 39.98 11.55 -12.10
C THR A 37 39.13 10.39 -12.63
N THR A 38 39.69 9.61 -13.56
CA THR A 38 39.06 8.42 -14.12
C THR A 38 39.00 7.27 -13.10
N TRP A 39 37.80 6.84 -12.72
CA TRP A 39 37.57 5.65 -11.90
C TRP A 39 36.80 4.57 -12.66
N THR A 40 37.53 3.76 -13.44
CA THR A 40 37.05 2.47 -13.94
C THR A 40 37.51 1.36 -13.00
N THR A 41 36.64 0.89 -12.12
CA THR A 41 36.95 -0.26 -11.25
C THR A 41 35.68 -1.10 -11.02
N PRO A 42 35.64 -2.38 -11.44
CA PRO A 42 34.47 -3.23 -11.23
C PRO A 42 34.38 -3.66 -9.77
N GLN A 43 33.36 -3.19 -9.05
CA GLN A 43 33.04 -3.77 -7.74
C GLN A 43 32.52 -5.19 -7.93
N ARG A 44 33.17 -6.16 -7.27
CA ARG A 44 32.67 -7.53 -7.16
C ARG A 44 31.44 -7.57 -6.23
N CYS A 45 30.27 -7.33 -6.79
CA CYS A 45 29.04 -7.79 -6.14
C CYS A 45 29.06 -9.34 -6.11
N CYS A 46 28.51 -9.93 -5.04
CA CYS A 46 28.57 -11.35 -4.70
C CYS A 46 29.98 -11.92 -4.39
N ARG A 47 30.17 -12.45 -3.18
CA ARG A 47 31.36 -13.24 -2.77
C ARG A 47 31.38 -14.68 -3.37
N SER A 48 30.61 -14.94 -4.42
CA SER A 48 30.34 -16.28 -4.94
C SER A 48 30.11 -16.28 -6.46
N GLY A 49 31.18 -16.40 -7.24
CA GLY A 49 31.22 -16.92 -8.62
C GLY A 49 30.53 -16.16 -9.77
N TRP A 50 29.42 -15.45 -9.52
CA TRP A 50 28.51 -14.96 -10.56
C TRP A 50 28.76 -13.49 -10.91
N LEU A 51 28.87 -13.19 -12.21
CA LEU A 51 29.00 -11.82 -12.74
C LEU A 51 27.61 -11.20 -12.98
N LEU A 52 27.05 -10.57 -11.96
CA LEU A 52 25.81 -9.81 -12.08
C LEU A 52 26.06 -8.43 -12.71
N TRP A 53 25.60 -8.22 -13.94
CA TRP A 53 25.61 -6.93 -14.62
C TRP A 53 24.26 -6.21 -14.45
N ALA A 54 24.08 -5.51 -13.34
CA ALA A 54 23.01 -4.54 -13.20
C ALA A 54 23.44 -3.19 -13.79
N MET A 55 22.71 -2.68 -14.79
CA MET A 55 22.93 -1.34 -15.37
C MET A 55 21.67 -0.48 -15.28
N THR A 56 21.65 0.39 -14.28
CA THR A 56 20.79 1.59 -14.23
C THR A 56 21.70 2.79 -13.93
N MET A 57 21.97 3.65 -14.92
CA MET A 57 22.67 4.95 -14.80
C MET A 57 22.47 5.76 -16.11
N PRO A 58 22.89 7.05 -16.21
CA PRO A 58 22.08 8.06 -16.90
C PRO A 58 22.64 8.46 -18.27
N LEU A 59 22.02 9.49 -18.85
CA LEU A 59 22.40 10.19 -20.08
C LEU A 59 23.88 10.62 -20.10
N TRP A 60 24.78 9.76 -20.61
CA TRP A 60 26.15 10.14 -20.95
C TRP A 60 26.68 9.41 -22.20
N SER A 61 26.76 10.13 -23.31
CA SER A 61 27.24 9.65 -24.61
C SER A 61 28.77 9.66 -24.68
N GLY A 62 29.44 8.70 -24.03
CA GLY A 62 30.90 8.72 -23.86
C GLY A 62 31.55 7.37 -23.57
N GLY A 63 31.46 6.41 -24.49
CA GLY A 63 32.19 5.14 -24.45
C GLY A 63 33.36 5.12 -25.45
N LEU A 64 34.52 4.59 -25.03
CA LEU A 64 35.69 4.43 -25.91
C LEU A 64 35.43 3.42 -27.04
N ARG A 65 35.62 3.85 -28.30
CA ARG A 65 35.60 2.96 -29.47
C ARG A 65 36.78 1.98 -29.42
N GLY A 66 36.59 0.75 -29.86
CA GLY A 66 37.68 -0.22 -30.10
C GLY A 66 37.43 -1.66 -29.64
N SER A 67 36.45 -1.93 -28.79
CA SER A 67 36.06 -3.29 -28.41
C SER A 67 34.89 -3.80 -29.26
N PRO A 68 34.82 -5.09 -29.66
CA PRO A 68 33.70 -5.65 -30.43
C PRO A 68 32.34 -5.46 -29.75
N GLY A 69 32.28 -5.66 -28.43
CA GLY A 69 31.10 -5.39 -27.61
C GLY A 69 30.82 -3.90 -27.34
N GLY A 70 31.58 -2.98 -27.94
CA GLY A 70 31.42 -1.52 -27.79
C GLY A 70 30.50 -0.94 -28.86
N ASP A 71 30.77 -1.18 -30.15
CA ASP A 71 29.93 -0.68 -31.24
C ASP A 71 28.54 -1.36 -31.26
N LEU A 72 28.45 -2.64 -30.89
CA LEU A 72 27.16 -3.33 -30.69
C LEU A 72 26.30 -2.65 -29.61
N ARG A 73 26.91 -2.28 -28.47
CA ARG A 73 26.23 -1.49 -27.43
C ARG A 73 25.82 -0.12 -27.95
N GLY A 74 26.74 0.62 -28.58
CA GLY A 74 26.45 1.96 -29.12
C GLY A 74 25.29 1.97 -30.11
N THR A 75 25.19 0.94 -30.95
CA THR A 75 24.13 0.79 -31.94
C THR A 75 22.79 0.42 -31.28
N PHE A 76 22.78 -0.58 -30.39
CA PHE A 76 21.59 -1.00 -29.63
C PHE A 76 21.02 0.16 -28.78
N TRP A 77 21.83 0.76 -27.91
CA TRP A 77 21.39 1.86 -27.04
C TRP A 77 21.02 3.12 -27.83
N GLY A 78 21.71 3.41 -28.94
CA GLY A 78 21.38 4.55 -29.81
C GLY A 78 20.00 4.40 -30.47
N ARG A 79 19.63 3.16 -30.84
CA ARG A 79 18.33 2.83 -31.43
C ARG A 79 17.21 2.87 -30.38
N TRP A 80 17.43 2.26 -29.21
CA TRP A 80 16.47 2.28 -28.09
C TRP A 80 16.16 3.69 -27.62
N THR A 81 17.19 4.51 -27.38
CA THR A 81 17.02 5.87 -26.86
C THR A 81 16.35 6.81 -27.86
N THR A 82 16.60 6.66 -29.17
CA THR A 82 15.93 7.49 -30.19
C THR A 82 14.49 7.04 -30.45
N ALA A 83 14.21 5.74 -30.58
CA ALA A 83 12.85 5.24 -30.83
C ALA A 83 11.90 5.51 -29.65
N ALA A 84 12.31 5.20 -28.43
CA ALA A 84 11.49 5.41 -27.23
C ALA A 84 11.28 6.90 -26.89
N ALA A 85 12.24 7.78 -27.22
CA ALA A 85 12.07 9.22 -27.01
C ALA A 85 11.16 9.90 -28.05
N GLN A 86 10.97 9.31 -29.23
CA GLN A 86 10.18 9.87 -30.33
C GLN A 86 8.68 9.57 -30.22
N ARG A 87 8.28 8.36 -29.82
CA ARG A 87 6.87 7.97 -29.70
C ARG A 87 6.32 8.26 -28.29
N ARG A 88 5.87 9.49 -28.07
CA ARG A 88 5.20 9.90 -26.82
C ARG A 88 3.72 9.53 -26.75
N SER A 89 3.09 9.24 -27.89
CA SER A 89 1.70 8.82 -28.02
C SER A 89 1.49 8.06 -29.34
N TYR A 90 0.41 7.29 -29.43
CA TYR A 90 -0.08 6.62 -30.63
C TYR A 90 -1.34 7.32 -31.18
N PRO A 91 -1.66 7.24 -32.49
CA PRO A 91 -2.75 8.01 -33.10
C PRO A 91 -4.15 7.65 -32.60
N ASP A 92 -4.30 6.47 -32.00
CA ASP A 92 -5.52 5.82 -31.55
C ASP A 92 -5.56 5.62 -30.02
N GLU A 93 -4.64 6.24 -29.27
CA GLU A 93 -4.64 6.12 -27.80
C GLU A 93 -5.67 7.05 -27.13
N GLU A 94 -6.49 6.51 -26.22
CA GLU A 94 -7.44 7.30 -25.42
C GLU A 94 -6.71 8.09 -24.31
N GLY A 95 -5.52 7.62 -23.93
CA GLY A 95 -4.71 8.14 -22.85
C GLY A 95 -3.38 7.40 -22.75
N PRO A 96 -2.47 7.83 -21.84
CA PRO A 96 -1.11 7.30 -21.76
C PRO A 96 -1.04 5.82 -21.35
N LYS A 97 -2.16 5.21 -20.92
CA LYS A 97 -2.27 3.82 -20.50
C LYS A 97 -3.11 2.95 -21.46
N HIS A 98 -3.60 3.48 -22.59
CA HIS A 98 -4.21 2.66 -23.64
C HIS A 98 -3.16 1.81 -24.36
N TRP A 99 -3.32 0.49 -24.34
CA TRP A 99 -2.48 -0.48 -25.05
C TRP A 99 -2.96 -0.70 -26.47
N THR A 100 -2.65 0.25 -27.35
CA THR A 100 -2.93 0.13 -28.79
C THR A 100 -2.13 -0.99 -29.43
N LYS A 101 -2.58 -1.47 -30.60
CA LYS A 101 -1.92 -2.57 -31.33
C LYS A 101 -0.47 -2.21 -31.68
N GLU A 102 -0.25 -0.99 -32.13
CA GLU A 102 1.06 -0.42 -32.46
C GLU A 102 1.96 -0.29 -31.22
N ARG A 103 1.38 -0.10 -30.03
CA ARG A 103 2.10 -0.10 -28.75
C ARG A 103 2.55 -1.51 -28.33
N HIS A 104 1.67 -2.51 -28.41
CA HIS A 104 2.07 -3.91 -28.20
C HIS A 104 3.13 -4.35 -29.23
N GLN A 105 2.98 -3.98 -30.51
CA GLN A 105 4.00 -4.27 -31.53
C GLN A 105 5.36 -3.67 -31.15
N PHE A 106 5.41 -2.39 -30.77
CA PHE A 106 6.65 -1.73 -30.37
C PHE A 106 7.28 -2.38 -29.14
N LEU A 107 6.47 -2.78 -28.14
CA LEU A 107 6.97 -3.52 -26.98
C LEU A 107 7.53 -4.91 -27.35
N MET A 108 6.89 -5.63 -28.26
CA MET A 108 7.39 -6.93 -28.75
C MET A 108 8.66 -6.79 -29.60
N GLU A 109 8.77 -5.76 -30.43
CA GLU A 109 10.00 -5.45 -31.17
C GLU A 109 11.18 -5.21 -30.20
N LEU A 110 10.97 -4.47 -29.11
CA LEU A 110 11.96 -4.26 -28.05
C LEU A 110 12.28 -5.55 -27.27
N LYS A 111 11.26 -6.30 -26.82
CA LYS A 111 11.45 -7.59 -26.12
C LYS A 111 12.18 -8.60 -27.00
N GLN A 112 11.95 -8.59 -28.31
CA GLN A 112 12.70 -9.39 -29.28
C GLN A 112 14.15 -8.92 -29.46
N GLU A 113 14.41 -7.62 -29.63
CA GLU A 113 15.77 -7.11 -29.84
C GLU A 113 16.66 -7.41 -28.61
N ALA A 114 16.09 -7.32 -27.40
CA ALA A 114 16.75 -7.74 -26.15
C ALA A 114 17.02 -9.26 -26.09
N LEU A 115 16.05 -10.10 -26.51
CA LEU A 115 16.21 -11.56 -26.57
C LEU A 115 17.31 -11.98 -27.56
N THR A 116 17.31 -11.40 -28.75
CA THR A 116 18.33 -11.64 -29.78
C THR A 116 19.70 -11.19 -29.28
N PHE A 117 19.82 -9.97 -28.74
CA PHE A 117 21.07 -9.48 -28.16
C PHE A 117 21.63 -10.40 -27.06
N ALA A 118 20.78 -10.92 -26.17
CA ALA A 118 21.22 -11.82 -25.10
C ALA A 118 21.73 -13.17 -25.64
N ARG A 119 21.09 -13.72 -26.69
CA ARG A 119 21.57 -14.92 -27.40
C ARG A 119 22.90 -14.67 -28.11
N ASP A 120 23.02 -13.59 -28.88
CA ASP A 120 24.23 -13.21 -29.61
C ASP A 120 25.42 -12.90 -28.68
N TRP A 121 25.14 -12.38 -27.47
CA TRP A 121 26.13 -12.17 -26.41
C TRP A 121 26.56 -13.47 -25.71
N GLY A 122 25.86 -14.59 -25.94
CA GLY A 122 26.11 -15.87 -25.26
C GLY A 122 25.71 -15.86 -23.77
N ALA A 123 24.64 -15.14 -23.41
CA ALA A 123 24.12 -15.11 -22.05
C ALA A 123 23.40 -16.41 -21.68
N ASP A 124 23.52 -16.82 -20.41
CA ASP A 124 22.92 -18.06 -19.91
C ASP A 124 21.42 -17.91 -19.61
N TYR A 125 21.02 -16.71 -19.19
CA TYR A 125 19.66 -16.33 -18.84
C TYR A 125 19.39 -14.89 -19.27
N ILE A 126 18.12 -14.58 -19.55
CA ILE A 126 17.59 -13.22 -19.66
C ILE A 126 16.43 -13.04 -18.68
N LEU A 127 16.46 -11.96 -17.90
CA LEU A 127 15.36 -11.55 -17.03
C LEU A 127 14.60 -10.41 -17.72
N PHE A 128 13.33 -10.65 -18.04
CA PHE A 128 12.39 -9.58 -18.37
C PHE A 128 11.76 -9.09 -17.06
N ALA A 129 11.61 -7.76 -16.93
CA ALA A 129 10.97 -7.10 -15.81
C ALA A 129 10.42 -5.74 -16.27
N ASP A 130 9.10 -5.60 -16.38
CA ASP A 130 8.47 -4.30 -16.70
C ASP A 130 8.64 -3.34 -15.49
N THR A 131 8.71 -2.04 -15.75
CA THR A 131 9.19 -1.02 -14.79
C THR A 131 8.28 -0.73 -13.59
N ASP A 132 7.04 -1.23 -13.62
CA ASP A 132 6.02 -1.17 -12.57
C ASP A 132 6.00 -2.41 -11.66
N ASN A 133 6.89 -3.39 -11.89
CA ASN A 133 7.12 -4.52 -10.99
C ASN A 133 8.23 -4.20 -9.98
N ILE A 134 7.87 -4.16 -8.69
CA ILE A 134 8.76 -3.76 -7.60
C ILE A 134 9.31 -5.00 -6.89
N LEU A 135 10.47 -5.48 -7.36
CA LEU A 135 11.20 -6.58 -6.72
C LEU A 135 11.86 -6.15 -5.40
N THR A 136 11.14 -6.35 -4.29
CA THR A 136 11.63 -6.06 -2.94
C THR A 136 12.62 -7.11 -2.41
N ASN A 137 12.57 -8.34 -2.94
CA ASN A 137 13.47 -9.42 -2.53
C ASN A 137 14.76 -9.39 -3.37
N ASN A 138 15.87 -8.96 -2.75
CA ASN A 138 17.18 -8.85 -3.40
C ASN A 138 17.82 -10.20 -3.82
N GLN A 139 17.21 -11.34 -3.46
CA GLN A 139 17.65 -12.67 -3.89
C GLN A 139 16.87 -13.20 -5.09
N THR A 140 15.83 -12.49 -5.58
CA THR A 140 14.90 -12.97 -6.63
C THR A 140 15.58 -13.66 -7.80
N LEU A 141 16.54 -13.01 -8.47
CA LEU A 141 17.22 -13.58 -9.64
C LEU A 141 17.97 -14.89 -9.29
N ARG A 142 18.61 -14.95 -8.12
CA ARG A 142 19.29 -16.17 -7.65
C ARG A 142 18.29 -17.30 -7.41
N LEU A 143 17.21 -17.01 -6.69
CA LEU A 143 16.17 -17.97 -6.34
C LEU A 143 15.48 -18.55 -7.59
N LEU A 144 15.36 -17.77 -8.66
CA LEU A 144 14.83 -18.21 -9.96
C LEU A 144 15.84 -19.08 -10.73
N ILE A 145 17.12 -18.69 -10.79
CA ILE A 145 18.20 -19.49 -11.40
C ILE A 145 18.34 -20.85 -10.70
N GLU A 146 18.21 -20.90 -9.38
CA GLU A 146 18.34 -22.13 -8.59
C GLU A 146 17.27 -23.19 -8.92
N GLN A 147 16.13 -22.80 -9.52
CA GLN A 147 15.10 -23.73 -10.00
C GLN A 147 15.49 -24.52 -11.26
N ARG A 148 16.41 -23.98 -12.08
CA ARG A 148 16.86 -24.58 -13.36
C ARG A 148 15.74 -24.85 -14.37
N LEU A 149 14.67 -24.05 -14.34
CA LEU A 149 13.51 -24.15 -15.22
C LEU A 149 13.73 -23.33 -16.52
N PRO A 150 13.11 -23.71 -17.66
CA PRO A 150 13.34 -23.03 -18.94
C PRO A 150 12.71 -21.63 -18.98
N VAL A 151 11.50 -21.47 -18.43
CA VAL A 151 10.84 -20.18 -18.19
C VAL A 151 10.26 -20.21 -16.78
N VAL A 152 10.58 -19.21 -15.96
CA VAL A 152 10.16 -19.13 -14.56
C VAL A 152 9.93 -17.70 -14.08
N ALA A 153 8.78 -17.44 -13.45
CA ALA A 153 8.41 -16.14 -12.89
C ALA A 153 8.41 -16.15 -11.36
N PRO A 154 8.87 -15.08 -10.69
CA PRO A 154 8.57 -14.83 -9.30
C PRO A 154 7.09 -14.42 -9.19
N MET A 155 6.32 -15.00 -8.28
CA MET A 155 4.95 -14.55 -8.03
C MET A 155 4.99 -13.17 -7.35
N LEU A 156 4.38 -12.19 -8.00
CA LEU A 156 4.27 -10.83 -7.49
C LEU A 156 2.92 -10.62 -6.78
N ASP A 157 2.95 -9.92 -5.66
CA ASP A 157 1.75 -9.53 -4.93
C ASP A 157 1.15 -8.24 -5.49
N SER A 158 -0.15 -8.05 -5.28
CA SER A 158 -0.95 -6.98 -5.87
C SER A 158 -2.12 -6.68 -4.95
N GLN A 159 -2.74 -5.51 -5.11
CA GLN A 159 -3.86 -5.04 -4.28
C GLN A 159 -5.14 -5.88 -4.45
N THR A 160 -5.22 -6.71 -5.50
CA THR A 160 -6.41 -7.50 -5.86
C THR A 160 -6.03 -8.95 -6.19
N TYR A 161 -6.94 -9.67 -6.87
CA TYR A 161 -6.66 -11.00 -7.41
C TYR A 161 -5.88 -11.00 -8.73
N TYR A 162 -5.54 -9.84 -9.31
CA TYR A 162 -4.65 -9.73 -10.48
C TYR A 162 -3.27 -10.32 -10.18
N SER A 163 -2.60 -10.96 -11.13
CA SER A 163 -1.25 -11.53 -10.90
C SER A 163 -0.50 -11.77 -12.20
N ASN A 164 0.83 -11.86 -12.12
CA ASN A 164 1.74 -12.03 -13.25
C ASN A 164 1.76 -13.46 -13.87
N PHE A 165 0.69 -14.25 -13.68
CA PHE A 165 0.56 -15.61 -14.17
C PHE A 165 -0.91 -16.00 -14.35
N TRP A 166 -1.20 -16.92 -15.28
CA TRP A 166 -2.53 -17.51 -15.44
C TRP A 166 -2.47 -19.03 -15.25
N CYS A 167 -3.34 -19.60 -14.41
CA CYS A 167 -3.45 -21.07 -14.27
C CYS A 167 -4.24 -21.76 -15.40
N GLY A 168 -4.81 -21.01 -16.34
CA GLY A 168 -5.59 -21.57 -17.44
C GLY A 168 -5.74 -20.59 -18.60
N ILE A 169 -5.84 -21.16 -19.81
CA ILE A 169 -6.07 -20.46 -21.07
C ILE A 169 -7.26 -21.14 -21.80
N THR A 170 -8.06 -20.36 -22.53
CA THR A 170 -9.11 -20.86 -23.45
C THR A 170 -8.51 -21.22 -24.81
N PRO A 171 -9.19 -22.03 -25.66
CA PRO A 171 -8.69 -22.33 -27.02
C PRO A 171 -8.43 -21.08 -27.90
N GLN A 172 -9.00 -19.93 -27.51
CA GLN A 172 -8.86 -18.62 -28.17
C GLN A 172 -7.76 -17.73 -27.55
N GLY A 173 -6.99 -18.22 -26.56
CA GLY A 173 -5.87 -17.49 -25.96
C GLY A 173 -6.20 -16.61 -24.75
N TYR A 174 -7.45 -16.55 -24.31
CA TYR A 174 -7.88 -15.72 -23.17
C TYR A 174 -7.70 -16.42 -21.82
N TYR A 175 -7.66 -15.64 -20.74
CA TYR A 175 -7.62 -16.13 -19.37
C TYR A 175 -8.77 -17.11 -19.06
N ARG A 176 -8.44 -18.19 -18.34
CA ARG A 176 -9.41 -19.12 -17.76
C ARG A 176 -9.04 -19.42 -16.31
N ARG A 177 -9.83 -18.91 -15.36
CA ARG A 177 -9.71 -19.23 -13.92
C ARG A 177 -9.80 -20.75 -13.69
N THR A 178 -8.98 -21.30 -12.79
CA THR A 178 -9.01 -22.72 -12.38
C THR A 178 -9.02 -22.84 -10.86
N ALA A 179 -9.30 -24.05 -10.35
CA ALA A 179 -9.28 -24.34 -8.92
C ALA A 179 -7.91 -24.10 -8.25
N ASP A 180 -6.81 -24.17 -9.02
CA ASP A 180 -5.45 -23.97 -8.51
C ASP A 180 -5.06 -22.49 -8.34
N TYR A 181 -5.83 -21.55 -8.92
CA TYR A 181 -5.46 -20.14 -8.97
C TYR A 181 -5.40 -19.48 -7.58
N PHE A 182 -6.50 -19.49 -6.83
CA PHE A 182 -6.55 -18.89 -5.49
C PHE A 182 -5.58 -19.58 -4.51
N PRO A 183 -5.47 -20.92 -4.44
CA PRO A 183 -4.46 -21.58 -3.61
C PRO A 183 -3.02 -21.16 -3.93
N THR A 184 -2.73 -20.81 -5.19
CA THR A 184 -1.40 -20.34 -5.62
C THR A 184 -1.20 -18.86 -5.28
N LYS A 185 -2.10 -17.95 -5.71
CA LYS A 185 -2.02 -16.50 -5.43
C LYS A 185 -2.01 -16.21 -3.92
N ASN A 186 -2.78 -16.95 -3.13
CA ASN A 186 -2.88 -16.77 -1.68
C ASN A 186 -1.83 -17.60 -0.89
N ARG A 187 -0.86 -18.23 -1.57
CA ARG A 187 0.22 -19.07 -0.98
C ARG A 187 -0.26 -20.17 -0.02
N GLN A 188 -1.49 -20.66 -0.22
CA GLN A 188 -2.06 -21.83 0.48
C GLN A 188 -1.37 -23.12 0.04
N ARG A 189 -0.95 -23.18 -1.24
CA ARG A 189 0.13 -24.06 -1.70
C ARG A 189 1.38 -23.22 -1.98
N ARG A 190 2.55 -23.73 -1.61
CA ARG A 190 3.84 -23.08 -1.84
C ARG A 190 4.73 -23.97 -2.71
N GLY A 191 5.32 -23.40 -3.76
CA GLY A 191 6.12 -24.13 -4.75
C GLY A 191 6.27 -23.39 -6.08
N CYS A 192 7.14 -23.90 -6.95
CA CYS A 192 7.16 -23.59 -8.37
C CYS A 192 6.15 -24.47 -9.14
N PHE A 193 5.08 -23.86 -9.66
CA PHE A 193 4.00 -24.54 -10.36
C PHE A 193 4.07 -24.28 -11.86
N ARG A 194 3.95 -25.33 -12.69
CA ARG A 194 3.80 -25.19 -14.14
C ARG A 194 2.47 -24.48 -14.46
N VAL A 195 2.53 -23.44 -15.28
CA VAL A 195 1.38 -22.63 -15.70
C VAL A 195 1.41 -22.41 -17.22
N PRO A 196 0.26 -22.26 -17.88
CA PRO A 196 0.21 -22.00 -19.32
C PRO A 196 0.76 -20.61 -19.71
N MET A 197 0.83 -19.64 -18.78
CA MET A 197 1.41 -18.32 -19.03
C MET A 197 1.98 -17.70 -17.75
N VAL A 198 3.09 -16.98 -17.92
CA VAL A 198 3.62 -15.96 -17.01
C VAL A 198 3.90 -14.68 -17.79
N HIS A 199 3.85 -13.53 -17.14
CA HIS A 199 4.12 -12.24 -17.78
C HIS A 199 4.86 -11.25 -16.86
N SER A 200 5.16 -10.09 -17.41
CA SER A 200 5.71 -8.87 -16.78
C SER A 200 7.04 -8.96 -16.01
N THR A 201 7.24 -9.94 -15.14
CA THR A 201 8.58 -10.29 -14.64
C THR A 201 8.78 -11.79 -14.73
N PHE A 202 9.77 -12.23 -15.52
CA PHE A 202 10.12 -13.65 -15.68
C PHE A 202 11.54 -13.84 -16.22
N LEU A 203 12.16 -14.94 -15.82
CA LEU A 203 13.47 -15.39 -16.25
C LEU A 203 13.32 -16.46 -17.33
N VAL A 204 14.09 -16.34 -18.41
CA VAL A 204 14.24 -17.38 -19.45
C VAL A 204 15.66 -17.92 -19.39
N SER A 205 15.81 -19.24 -19.35
CA SER A 205 17.09 -19.95 -19.48
C SER A 205 17.40 -20.14 -20.95
N LEU A 206 18.37 -19.40 -21.49
CA LEU A 206 18.72 -19.40 -22.92
C LEU A 206 19.52 -20.65 -23.36
N ARG A 207 19.80 -21.55 -22.41
CA ARG A 207 20.48 -22.83 -22.63
C ARG A 207 19.56 -24.05 -22.49
N ALA A 208 18.27 -23.85 -22.21
CA ALA A 208 17.31 -24.95 -22.02
C ALA A 208 16.67 -25.38 -23.36
N GLU A 209 16.34 -26.66 -23.48
CA GLU A 209 15.78 -27.26 -24.70
C GLU A 209 14.47 -26.57 -25.12
N GLY A 210 14.34 -26.25 -26.41
CA GLY A 210 13.19 -25.54 -26.99
C GLY A 210 13.25 -24.02 -26.80
N THR A 211 14.09 -23.49 -25.91
CA THR A 211 14.13 -22.04 -25.64
C THR A 211 14.75 -21.22 -26.76
N GLU A 212 15.49 -21.86 -27.68
CA GLU A 212 16.00 -21.24 -28.91
C GLU A 212 14.89 -20.84 -29.89
N GLN A 213 13.75 -21.55 -29.87
CA GLN A 213 12.58 -21.27 -30.72
C GLN A 213 11.69 -20.13 -30.20
N LEU A 214 11.90 -19.65 -28.96
CA LEU A 214 11.10 -18.58 -28.37
C LEU A 214 11.37 -17.23 -29.05
N GLY A 215 10.34 -16.40 -29.13
CA GLY A 215 10.38 -15.04 -29.66
C GLY A 215 9.15 -14.24 -29.27
N PHE A 216 9.22 -12.92 -29.50
CA PHE A 216 8.13 -11.97 -29.32
C PHE A 216 7.68 -11.36 -30.65
N TYR A 217 8.61 -11.13 -31.59
CA TYR A 217 8.30 -10.51 -32.87
C TYR A 217 9.18 -11.03 -34.03
N PRO A 218 8.64 -11.24 -35.24
CA PRO A 218 7.20 -11.33 -35.54
C PRO A 218 6.54 -12.48 -34.77
N PRO A 219 5.21 -12.45 -34.54
CA PRO A 219 4.50 -13.58 -33.93
C PRO A 219 4.67 -14.87 -34.74
N HIS A 220 4.53 -16.01 -34.07
CA HIS A 220 4.67 -17.33 -34.71
C HIS A 220 3.74 -17.46 -35.94
N PRO A 221 4.16 -18.05 -37.08
CA PRO A 221 3.37 -18.04 -38.32
C PRO A 221 1.95 -18.62 -38.22
N ASN A 222 1.71 -19.52 -37.26
CA ASN A 222 0.39 -20.12 -36.99
C ASN A 222 -0.40 -19.42 -35.87
N TYR A 223 0.00 -18.21 -35.46
CA TYR A 223 -0.63 -17.47 -34.36
C TYR A 223 -2.00 -16.89 -34.76
N THR A 224 -3.03 -17.16 -33.96
CA THR A 224 -4.43 -16.77 -34.22
C THR A 224 -5.18 -16.23 -32.99
N TRP A 225 -4.45 -15.97 -31.90
CA TRP A 225 -4.97 -15.42 -30.64
C TRP A 225 -4.88 -13.87 -30.65
N PRO A 226 -5.37 -13.15 -29.62
CA PRO A 226 -5.32 -11.67 -29.57
C PRO A 226 -3.90 -11.11 -29.70
N PHE A 227 -3.76 -9.90 -30.25
CA PHE A 227 -2.46 -9.28 -30.49
C PHE A 227 -1.95 -8.55 -29.23
N ASP A 228 -1.46 -9.34 -28.28
CA ASP A 228 -0.95 -8.92 -26.97
C ASP A 228 0.39 -9.66 -26.72
N ASP A 229 1.41 -8.97 -26.22
CA ASP A 229 2.74 -9.53 -26.00
C ASP A 229 2.79 -10.65 -24.96
N ILE A 230 1.90 -10.63 -23.96
CA ILE A 230 1.84 -11.69 -22.94
C ILE A 230 1.21 -12.98 -23.49
N ILE A 231 0.23 -12.83 -24.40
CA ILE A 231 -0.47 -13.95 -25.04
C ILE A 231 0.38 -14.53 -26.18
N ILE A 232 1.09 -13.68 -26.93
CA ILE A 232 2.04 -14.07 -27.99
C ILE A 232 3.20 -14.86 -27.39
N PHE A 233 3.80 -14.42 -26.27
CA PHE A 233 4.87 -15.16 -25.60
C PHE A 233 4.40 -16.49 -25.00
N ALA A 234 3.19 -16.54 -24.43
CA ALA A 234 2.59 -17.79 -23.95
C ALA A 234 2.38 -18.81 -25.07
N TYR A 235 1.87 -18.37 -26.23
CA TYR A 235 1.77 -19.21 -27.42
C TYR A 235 3.14 -19.68 -27.91
N ALA A 236 4.16 -18.80 -27.94
CA ALA A 236 5.51 -19.18 -28.34
C ALA A 236 6.09 -20.29 -27.44
N CYS A 237 5.87 -20.20 -26.13
CA CYS A 237 6.21 -21.29 -25.20
C CYS A 237 5.46 -22.58 -25.53
N GLN A 238 4.14 -22.51 -25.75
CA GLN A 238 3.32 -23.68 -26.11
C GLN A 238 3.77 -24.33 -27.43
N ALA A 239 4.07 -23.54 -28.46
CA ALA A 239 4.48 -24.01 -29.78
C ALA A 239 5.87 -24.69 -29.76
N ALA A 240 6.80 -24.15 -28.96
CA ALA A 240 8.12 -24.74 -28.74
C ALA A 240 8.12 -25.92 -27.73
N GLY A 241 6.97 -26.27 -27.15
CA GLY A 241 6.86 -27.29 -26.09
C GLY A 241 7.40 -26.88 -24.72
N VAL A 242 7.86 -25.63 -24.58
CA VAL A 242 8.52 -25.08 -23.38
C VAL A 242 7.50 -24.85 -22.26
N SER A 243 7.86 -25.25 -21.03
CA SER A 243 7.04 -25.07 -19.84
C SER A 243 7.36 -23.78 -19.09
N ALA A 244 6.37 -22.88 -18.99
CA ALA A 244 6.39 -21.75 -18.07
C ALA A 244 5.99 -22.18 -16.64
N HIS A 245 6.57 -21.51 -15.64
CA HIS A 245 6.32 -21.79 -14.21
C HIS A 245 6.24 -20.51 -13.39
N VAL A 246 5.46 -20.52 -12.32
CA VAL A 246 5.43 -19.45 -11.32
C VAL A 246 5.83 -20.01 -9.96
N CYS A 247 6.75 -19.33 -9.26
CA CYS A 247 7.25 -19.70 -7.94
C CYS A 247 6.73 -18.73 -6.88
N ASN A 248 6.24 -19.23 -5.74
CA ASN A 248 5.59 -18.42 -4.70
C ASN A 248 6.07 -18.73 -3.26
N GLU A 249 7.11 -19.57 -3.11
CA GLU A 249 7.72 -19.98 -1.84
C GLU A 249 8.18 -18.77 -1.01
N HIS A 250 8.68 -17.75 -1.71
CA HIS A 250 9.10 -16.48 -1.15
C HIS A 250 8.13 -15.37 -1.52
N ARG A 251 8.12 -14.30 -0.73
CA ARG A 251 7.67 -13.00 -1.21
C ARG A 251 8.80 -12.41 -2.06
N TYR A 252 8.55 -12.19 -3.35
CA TYR A 252 9.58 -11.73 -4.29
C TYR A 252 9.49 -10.23 -4.56
N GLY A 253 8.28 -9.69 -4.60
CA GLY A 253 7.99 -8.32 -4.96
C GLY A 253 6.51 -8.10 -5.17
N TYR A 254 6.20 -6.92 -5.68
CA TYR A 254 4.84 -6.43 -5.89
C TYR A 254 4.66 -5.96 -7.34
N MET A 255 3.42 -5.93 -7.83
CA MET A 255 3.05 -5.38 -9.13
C MET A 255 1.78 -4.55 -8.98
N ASN A 256 1.68 -3.47 -9.75
CA ASN A 256 0.45 -2.65 -9.77
C ASN A 256 -0.67 -3.39 -10.54
N VAL A 257 -1.93 -3.10 -10.19
CA VAL A 257 -3.06 -3.43 -11.06
C VAL A 257 -3.10 -2.41 -12.21
N PRO A 258 -3.24 -2.82 -13.49
CA PRO A 258 -3.35 -1.87 -14.60
C PRO A 258 -4.61 -1.01 -14.47
N VAL A 259 -4.47 0.30 -14.64
CA VAL A 259 -5.59 1.24 -14.80
C VAL A 259 -6.16 1.19 -16.23
N LYS A 260 -7.39 1.67 -16.41
CA LYS A 260 -8.12 1.60 -17.69
C LYS A 260 -7.52 2.52 -18.77
N SER A 261 -7.86 2.28 -20.03
CA SER A 261 -7.35 2.99 -21.22
C SER A 261 -7.39 4.52 -21.13
N HIS A 262 -8.50 5.06 -20.60
CA HIS A 262 -8.79 6.48 -20.43
C HIS A 262 -8.19 7.09 -19.15
N GLN A 263 -7.58 6.29 -18.27
CA GLN A 263 -7.01 6.78 -17.01
C GLN A 263 -5.59 7.35 -17.20
N GLY A 264 -5.23 8.29 -16.34
CA GLY A 264 -3.99 9.05 -16.43
C GLY A 264 -2.86 8.51 -15.56
N LEU A 265 -1.73 9.23 -15.60
CA LEU A 265 -0.60 8.99 -14.70
C LEU A 265 -0.91 9.33 -13.23
N GLU A 266 -1.98 10.09 -12.96
CA GLU A 266 -2.42 10.42 -11.61
C GLU A 266 -3.23 9.27 -10.98
N ASP A 267 -4.10 8.61 -11.74
CA ASP A 267 -4.73 7.35 -11.33
C ASP A 267 -3.68 6.29 -11.01
N GLU A 268 -2.66 6.17 -11.88
CA GLU A 268 -1.51 5.28 -11.66
C GLU A 268 -0.75 5.65 -10.38
N ARG A 269 -0.54 6.94 -10.10
CA ARG A 269 0.11 7.43 -8.87
C ARG A 269 -0.69 7.04 -7.62
N VAL A 270 -2.01 7.21 -7.65
CA VAL A 270 -2.91 6.81 -6.54
C VAL A 270 -2.88 5.30 -6.33
N ASN A 271 -2.90 4.51 -7.41
CA ASN A 271 -2.85 3.05 -7.31
C ASN A 271 -1.48 2.55 -6.80
N PHE A 272 -0.38 3.19 -7.23
CA PHE A 272 0.97 2.88 -6.77
C PHE A 272 1.20 3.27 -5.30
N ILE A 273 0.60 4.37 -4.83
CA ILE A 273 0.56 4.68 -3.38
C ILE A 273 -0.16 3.55 -2.64
N HIS A 274 -1.34 3.12 -3.12
CA HIS A 274 -2.06 1.99 -2.52
C HIS A 274 -1.21 0.70 -2.50
N LEU A 275 -0.44 0.39 -3.57
CA LEU A 275 0.50 -0.74 -3.58
C LEU A 275 1.56 -0.66 -2.46
N ILE A 276 2.08 0.53 -2.18
CA ILE A 276 3.04 0.75 -1.08
C ILE A 276 2.35 0.57 0.28
N LEU A 277 1.11 1.05 0.44
CA LEU A 277 0.32 0.87 1.67
C LEU A 277 0.03 -0.61 1.96
N GLU A 278 -0.28 -1.40 0.93
CA GLU A 278 -0.45 -2.86 1.04
C GLU A 278 0.87 -3.54 1.43
N ALA A 279 1.97 -3.19 0.75
CA ALA A 279 3.29 -3.77 1.03
C ALA A 279 3.81 -3.46 2.45
N LEU A 280 3.38 -2.35 3.04
CA LEU A 280 3.67 -1.97 4.43
C LEU A 280 2.91 -2.83 5.46
N VAL A 281 1.83 -3.52 5.09
CA VAL A 281 1.16 -4.49 5.99
C VAL A 281 2.03 -5.73 6.15
N ASP A 282 2.50 -6.25 5.02
CA ASP A 282 3.11 -7.56 4.86
C ASP A 282 4.65 -7.57 5.01
N GLY A 283 5.29 -6.42 5.19
CA GLY A 283 6.75 -6.32 5.12
C GLY A 283 7.35 -4.92 5.35
N PRO A 284 8.67 -4.77 5.15
CA PRO A 284 9.36 -3.51 5.32
C PRO A 284 8.99 -2.49 4.22
N PRO A 285 9.18 -1.18 4.45
CA PRO A 285 8.90 -0.14 3.46
C PRO A 285 9.56 -0.38 2.10
N MET A 286 8.87 -0.01 1.02
CA MET A 286 9.47 0.03 -0.32
C MET A 286 10.50 1.17 -0.42
N TRP A 287 11.77 0.84 -0.16
CA TRP A 287 12.86 1.81 -0.24
C TRP A 287 13.13 2.24 -1.69
N ALA A 288 12.95 3.52 -1.97
CA ALA A 288 13.36 4.10 -3.25
C ALA A 288 14.88 4.06 -3.41
N SER A 289 15.35 3.75 -4.62
CA SER A 289 16.78 3.81 -4.95
C SER A 289 17.32 5.24 -4.77
N ALA A 290 18.51 5.36 -4.19
CA ALA A 290 19.25 6.63 -4.07
C ALA A 290 19.63 7.28 -5.42
N HIS A 291 19.26 6.65 -6.53
CA HIS A 291 19.45 7.13 -7.90
C HIS A 291 18.15 7.64 -8.55
N VAL A 292 17.01 7.57 -7.84
CA VAL A 292 15.71 8.06 -8.31
C VAL A 292 15.32 9.31 -7.51
N SER A 293 15.18 10.43 -8.21
CA SER A 293 14.64 11.65 -7.62
C SER A 293 13.13 11.49 -7.36
N ARG A 294 12.69 11.67 -6.12
CA ARG A 294 11.27 11.76 -5.75
C ARG A 294 10.87 13.24 -5.57
N PRO A 295 9.65 13.66 -5.95
CA PRO A 295 9.16 14.99 -5.59
C PRO A 295 9.09 15.14 -4.06
N PRO A 296 9.40 16.34 -3.51
CA PRO A 296 9.34 16.58 -2.08
C PRO A 296 7.88 16.60 -1.60
N LYS A 297 7.57 15.74 -0.63
CA LYS A 297 6.24 15.62 -0.06
C LYS A 297 5.87 16.78 0.83
N ARG A 298 4.57 17.06 0.94
CA ARG A 298 3.98 18.16 1.71
C ARG A 298 2.82 17.65 2.58
N PRO A 299 3.11 16.97 3.71
CA PRO A 299 2.07 16.46 4.59
C PRO A 299 1.08 17.54 5.05
N SER A 300 -0.21 17.28 4.92
CA SER A 300 -1.29 18.15 5.39
C SER A 300 -2.15 17.46 6.45
N LYS A 301 -2.97 18.22 7.18
CA LYS A 301 -3.98 17.67 8.11
C LYS A 301 -5.34 17.43 7.45
N MET A 302 -5.42 17.42 6.10
CA MET A 302 -6.67 17.17 5.34
C MET A 302 -7.85 18.12 5.67
N GLY A 303 -7.59 19.28 6.28
CA GLY A 303 -8.64 20.21 6.75
C GLY A 303 -9.06 20.03 8.22
N PHE A 304 -8.51 19.02 8.92
CA PHE A 304 -8.66 18.85 10.37
C PHE A 304 -7.68 19.71 11.16
N ASP A 305 -8.03 20.06 12.40
CA ASP A 305 -7.14 20.77 13.32
C ASP A 305 -5.99 19.89 13.81
N GLU A 306 -6.24 18.58 13.93
CA GLU A 306 -5.27 17.57 14.34
C GLU A 306 -5.60 16.20 13.75
N VAL A 307 -4.55 15.42 13.48
CA VAL A 307 -4.63 14.02 13.04
C VAL A 307 -3.93 13.19 14.12
N PHE A 308 -4.68 12.46 14.93
CA PHE A 308 -4.14 11.66 16.02
C PHE A 308 -3.90 10.21 15.59
N VAL A 309 -2.77 9.63 16.02
CA VAL A 309 -2.46 8.21 15.87
C VAL A 309 -2.23 7.59 17.26
N ILE A 310 -3.20 6.83 17.75
CA ILE A 310 -3.10 6.05 18.98
C ILE A 310 -2.18 4.86 18.71
N SER A 311 -1.09 4.75 19.48
CA SER A 311 -0.19 3.61 19.39
C SER A 311 0.48 3.31 20.72
N LEU A 312 0.75 2.06 21.02
CA LEU A 312 1.47 1.65 22.24
C LEU A 312 2.98 1.88 22.07
N ALA A 313 3.65 2.45 23.08
CA ALA A 313 5.10 2.71 23.03
C ALA A 313 5.93 1.44 22.82
N ARG A 314 5.43 0.27 23.27
CA ARG A 314 6.03 -1.05 23.04
C ARG A 314 5.85 -1.62 21.63
N ARG A 315 5.22 -0.90 20.69
CA ARG A 315 4.93 -1.35 19.31
C ARG A 315 5.65 -0.50 18.24
N PRO A 316 7.00 -0.40 18.26
CA PRO A 316 7.74 0.45 17.33
C PRO A 316 7.44 0.11 15.86
N ASN A 317 7.35 -1.18 15.50
CA ASN A 317 7.05 -1.60 14.13
C ASN A 317 5.66 -1.12 13.64
N ARG A 318 4.65 -1.10 14.52
CA ARG A 318 3.32 -0.57 14.16
C ARG A 318 3.35 0.95 14.01
N ARG A 319 4.08 1.66 14.88
CA ARG A 319 4.33 3.12 14.75
C ARG A 319 5.01 3.46 13.44
N GLU A 320 6.10 2.78 13.11
CA GLU A 320 6.88 3.03 11.89
C GLU A 320 6.06 2.72 10.65
N ARG A 321 5.31 1.61 10.63
CA ARG A 321 4.35 1.26 9.57
C ARG A 321 3.30 2.36 9.39
N MET A 322 2.63 2.76 10.47
CA MET A 322 1.53 3.72 10.42
C MET A 322 2.01 5.12 10.01
N LEU A 323 3.15 5.58 10.54
CA LEU A 323 3.79 6.82 10.10
C LEU A 323 4.23 6.76 8.63
N SER A 324 4.75 5.61 8.17
CA SER A 324 5.11 5.40 6.75
C SER A 324 3.87 5.48 5.85
N SER A 325 2.75 4.87 6.27
CA SER A 325 1.47 4.95 5.54
C SER A 325 0.95 6.38 5.43
N LEU A 326 0.94 7.13 6.54
CA LEU A 326 0.56 8.55 6.52
C LEU A 326 1.52 9.40 5.68
N TRP A 327 2.83 9.11 5.72
CA TRP A 327 3.83 9.78 4.89
C TRP A 327 3.68 9.48 3.39
N GLU A 328 3.30 8.27 2.99
CA GLU A 328 3.02 7.93 1.59
C GLU A 328 1.71 8.54 1.06
N MET A 329 0.75 8.87 1.94
CA MET A 329 -0.46 9.65 1.60
C MET A 329 -0.31 11.17 1.78
N GLU A 330 0.84 11.68 2.21
CA GLU A 330 1.05 13.08 2.57
C GLU A 330 0.08 13.59 3.66
N ILE A 331 -0.03 12.84 4.75
CA ILE A 331 -0.84 13.16 5.93
C ILE A 331 0.08 13.47 7.12
N SER A 332 -0.17 14.58 7.81
CA SER A 332 0.60 15.02 8.99
C SER A 332 0.00 14.49 10.28
N GLY A 333 0.33 13.25 10.64
CA GLY A 333 -0.13 12.59 11.87
C GLY A 333 0.72 12.89 13.11
N ARG A 334 0.07 13.15 14.24
CA ARG A 334 0.69 13.21 15.58
C ARG A 334 0.48 11.88 16.31
N LEU A 335 1.56 11.20 16.67
CA LEU A 335 1.48 10.06 17.59
C LEU A 335 0.94 10.49 18.96
N VAL A 336 0.19 9.58 19.58
CA VAL A 336 -0.26 9.63 20.97
C VAL A 336 0.21 8.35 21.65
N ASP A 337 0.93 8.49 22.77
CA ASP A 337 1.36 7.34 23.57
C ASP A 337 0.15 6.71 24.26
N ALA A 338 -0.34 5.61 23.68
CA ALA A 338 -1.49 4.87 24.20
C ALA A 338 -1.18 4.27 25.59
N VAL A 339 -2.19 4.27 26.45
CA VAL A 339 -2.09 3.75 27.81
C VAL A 339 -1.90 2.24 27.78
N ASP A 340 -0.74 1.78 28.26
CA ASP A 340 -0.41 0.37 28.30
C ASP A 340 -1.22 -0.34 29.41
N GLY A 341 -2.22 -1.13 29.03
CA GLY A 341 -2.98 -1.97 29.97
C GLY A 341 -2.11 -2.85 30.88
N ARG A 342 -0.90 -3.24 30.46
CA ARG A 342 0.04 -4.05 31.26
C ARG A 342 0.67 -3.28 32.42
N THR A 343 0.61 -1.95 32.43
CA THR A 343 1.07 -1.12 33.56
C THR A 343 -0.05 -0.77 34.54
N LEU A 344 -1.32 -1.07 34.19
CA LEU A 344 -2.47 -0.82 35.05
C LEU A 344 -2.57 -1.85 36.18
N ASN A 345 -2.93 -1.35 37.35
CA ASN A 345 -3.28 -2.16 38.52
C ASN A 345 -4.43 -1.50 39.29
N SER A 346 -4.99 -2.20 40.27
CA SER A 346 -6.12 -1.73 41.06
C SER A 346 -5.90 -0.34 41.71
N SER A 347 -4.65 0.01 42.04
CA SER A 347 -4.33 1.32 42.62
C SER A 347 -4.32 2.44 41.56
N VAL A 348 -3.75 2.17 40.38
CA VAL A 348 -3.72 3.13 39.27
C VAL A 348 -5.14 3.40 38.76
N MET A 349 -5.95 2.36 38.54
CA MET A 349 -7.33 2.52 38.04
C MET A 349 -8.18 3.36 39.01
N ARG A 350 -8.11 3.11 40.33
CA ARG A 350 -8.77 3.96 41.33
C ARG A 350 -8.26 5.40 41.32
N SER A 351 -6.95 5.63 41.11
CA SER A 351 -6.41 7.00 41.03
C SER A 351 -6.84 7.77 39.77
N LEU A 352 -7.22 7.04 38.71
CA LEU A 352 -7.80 7.58 37.48
C LEU A 352 -9.33 7.70 37.54
N GLY A 353 -9.97 7.32 38.66
CA GLY A 353 -11.44 7.31 38.78
C GLY A 353 -12.13 6.29 37.88
N VAL A 354 -11.44 5.19 37.56
CA VAL A 354 -11.95 4.10 36.72
C VAL A 354 -12.69 3.08 37.57
N ASP A 355 -14.01 3.05 37.42
CA ASP A 355 -14.92 2.04 37.97
C ASP A 355 -15.66 1.35 36.80
N LEU A 356 -15.80 0.03 36.82
CA LEU A 356 -16.54 -0.69 35.77
C LEU A 356 -18.04 -0.38 35.80
N LEU A 357 -18.69 -0.48 34.64
CA LEU A 357 -20.14 -0.53 34.55
C LEU A 357 -20.67 -1.74 35.38
N PRO A 358 -21.57 -1.53 36.35
CA PRO A 358 -22.11 -2.62 37.15
C PRO A 358 -22.82 -3.67 36.29
N GLY A 359 -22.43 -4.94 36.45
CA GLY A 359 -23.03 -6.05 35.68
C GLY A 359 -22.53 -6.20 34.25
N TYR A 360 -21.52 -5.44 33.81
CA TYR A 360 -20.93 -5.64 32.49
C TYR A 360 -20.27 -7.02 32.35
N GLN A 361 -20.65 -7.73 31.29
CA GLN A 361 -19.95 -8.90 30.75
C GLN A 361 -19.81 -8.75 29.23
N ASP A 362 -18.69 -9.19 28.68
CA ASP A 362 -18.47 -9.28 27.24
C ASP A 362 -19.52 -10.20 26.58
N PRO A 363 -20.27 -9.74 25.55
CA PRO A 363 -21.40 -10.50 25.00
C PRO A 363 -21.11 -11.89 24.41
N TYR A 364 -19.84 -12.25 24.16
CA TYR A 364 -19.46 -13.52 23.53
C TYR A 364 -18.64 -14.44 24.44
N SER A 365 -17.89 -13.88 25.38
CA SER A 365 -16.99 -14.61 26.27
C SER A 365 -17.34 -14.52 27.76
N GLY A 366 -18.35 -13.70 28.13
CA GLY A 366 -18.89 -13.62 29.50
C GLY A 366 -17.94 -13.04 30.55
N ARG A 367 -16.76 -12.58 30.14
CA ARG A 367 -15.73 -12.00 31.01
C ARG A 367 -16.00 -10.53 31.37
N THR A 368 -15.33 -10.06 32.40
CA THR A 368 -15.18 -8.63 32.71
C THR A 368 -14.26 -7.94 31.70
N LEU A 369 -14.08 -6.62 31.84
CA LEU A 369 -13.03 -5.89 31.13
C LEU A 369 -11.65 -6.51 31.37
N THR A 370 -10.83 -6.49 30.34
CA THR A 370 -9.38 -6.70 30.41
C THR A 370 -8.66 -5.36 30.59
N LYS A 371 -7.45 -5.38 31.16
CA LYS A 371 -6.66 -4.15 31.34
C LYS A 371 -6.28 -3.48 30.02
N GLY A 372 -6.19 -4.24 28.93
CA GLY A 372 -5.95 -3.73 27.58
C GLY A 372 -7.14 -2.94 27.04
N GLU A 373 -8.38 -3.38 27.29
CA GLU A 373 -9.58 -2.59 26.95
C GLU A 373 -9.65 -1.29 27.77
N VAL A 374 -9.31 -1.33 29.06
CA VAL A 374 -9.16 -0.12 29.90
C VAL A 374 -8.12 0.83 29.30
N GLY A 375 -6.94 0.31 28.92
CA GLY A 375 -5.88 1.10 28.28
C GLY A 375 -6.30 1.71 26.95
N CYS A 376 -7.05 0.96 26.12
CA CYS A 376 -7.64 1.48 24.90
C CYS A 376 -8.61 2.64 25.20
N PHE A 377 -9.58 2.42 26.10
CA PHE A 377 -10.55 3.45 26.48
C PHE A 377 -9.88 4.74 26.95
N LEU A 378 -8.92 4.64 27.87
CA LEU A 378 -8.16 5.79 28.39
C LEU A 378 -7.39 6.53 27.29
N SER A 379 -6.90 5.81 26.28
CA SER A 379 -6.21 6.41 25.13
C SER A 379 -7.14 7.28 24.29
N HIS A 380 -8.35 6.79 23.95
CA HIS A 380 -9.36 7.62 23.28
C HIS A 380 -9.87 8.76 24.16
N TYR A 381 -10.10 8.51 25.45
CA TYR A 381 -10.57 9.50 26.43
C TYR A 381 -9.62 10.71 26.52
N SER A 382 -8.31 10.49 26.64
CA SER A 382 -7.32 11.57 26.67
C SER A 382 -7.31 12.43 25.40
N ILE A 383 -7.64 11.87 24.23
CA ILE A 383 -7.83 12.64 22.99
C ILE A 383 -9.12 13.47 23.05
N TRP A 384 -10.21 12.94 23.63
CA TRP A 384 -11.44 13.72 23.83
C TRP A 384 -11.20 14.89 24.78
N GLU A 385 -10.47 14.67 25.88
CA GLU A 385 -10.03 15.74 26.79
C GLU A 385 -9.18 16.79 26.07
N GLU A 386 -8.18 16.36 25.28
CA GLU A 386 -7.33 17.29 24.53
C GLU A 386 -8.11 18.11 23.49
N VAL A 387 -9.05 17.49 22.77
CA VAL A 387 -9.96 18.18 21.82
C VAL A 387 -10.74 19.29 22.53
N VAL A 388 -11.32 18.99 23.70
CA VAL A 388 -12.11 19.98 24.45
C VAL A 388 -11.23 21.06 25.08
N ALA A 389 -10.05 20.70 25.62
CA ALA A 389 -9.12 21.63 26.27
C ALA A 389 -8.42 22.57 25.28
N ARG A 390 -8.05 22.10 24.08
CA ARG A 390 -7.49 22.91 23.00
C ARG A 390 -8.56 23.61 22.15
N GLY A 391 -9.83 23.21 22.26
CA GLY A 391 -10.94 23.76 21.48
C GLY A 391 -10.91 23.38 20.00
N LEU A 392 -10.37 22.20 19.66
CA LEU A 392 -10.23 21.71 18.28
C LEU A 392 -11.63 21.47 17.69
N ALA A 393 -11.96 22.10 16.57
CA ALA A 393 -13.30 22.04 15.98
C ALA A 393 -13.59 20.67 15.37
N GLN A 394 -12.62 20.10 14.64
CA GLN A 394 -12.69 18.76 14.07
C GLN A 394 -11.33 18.07 14.01
N VAL A 395 -11.29 16.80 14.39
CA VAL A 395 -10.09 15.96 14.37
C VAL A 395 -10.40 14.58 13.78
N VAL A 396 -9.36 13.91 13.28
CA VAL A 396 -9.43 12.49 12.90
C VAL A 396 -8.49 11.68 13.78
N VAL A 397 -8.94 10.49 14.19
CA VAL A 397 -8.24 9.55 15.08
C VAL A 397 -8.04 8.23 14.34
N PHE A 398 -6.85 7.67 14.46
CA PHE A 398 -6.49 6.35 13.94
C PHE A 398 -5.84 5.47 15.02
N GLU A 399 -6.09 4.16 14.97
CA GLU A 399 -5.33 3.13 15.69
C GLU A 399 -4.11 2.65 14.86
N ASP A 400 -3.15 1.95 15.47
CA ASP A 400 -1.85 1.63 14.85
C ASP A 400 -1.81 0.38 13.95
N ASP A 401 -2.92 -0.37 13.87
CA ASP A 401 -3.13 -1.54 13.00
C ASP A 401 -4.15 -1.30 11.88
N VAL A 402 -4.46 -0.03 11.55
CA VAL A 402 -5.23 0.39 10.37
C VAL A 402 -4.55 0.01 9.05
N ARG A 403 -5.34 -0.54 8.12
CA ARG A 403 -5.08 -0.64 6.68
C ARG A 403 -5.98 0.36 5.95
N PHE A 404 -5.42 1.11 5.00
CA PHE A 404 -6.12 2.20 4.31
C PHE A 404 -6.63 1.76 2.94
N GLU A 405 -7.89 2.09 2.65
CA GLU A 405 -8.51 1.81 1.35
C GLU A 405 -7.95 2.69 0.23
N SER A 406 -8.15 2.25 -1.01
CA SER A 406 -7.71 2.98 -2.19
C SER A 406 -8.25 4.42 -2.21
N ASN A 407 -7.36 5.36 -2.55
CA ASN A 407 -7.61 6.81 -2.57
C ASN A 407 -8.14 7.41 -1.25
N PHE A 408 -7.80 6.83 -0.09
CA PHE A 408 -8.22 7.26 1.26
C PHE A 408 -8.34 8.78 1.45
N LYS A 409 -7.24 9.51 1.23
CA LYS A 409 -7.14 10.95 1.51
C LYS A 409 -8.16 11.76 0.71
N MET A 410 -8.20 11.59 -0.61
CA MET A 410 -9.16 12.30 -1.47
C MET A 410 -10.61 11.93 -1.14
N ARG A 411 -10.88 10.66 -0.80
CA ARG A 411 -12.22 10.21 -0.39
C ARG A 411 -12.67 10.86 0.92
N LEU A 412 -11.76 11.03 1.88
CA LEU A 412 -12.04 11.73 3.15
C LEU A 412 -12.18 13.24 2.96
N GLU A 413 -11.28 13.87 2.19
CA GLU A 413 -11.34 15.30 1.87
C GLU A 413 -12.61 15.66 1.07
N LEU A 414 -13.08 14.77 0.19
CA LEU A 414 -14.38 14.87 -0.48
C LEU A 414 -15.55 14.70 0.49
N LEU A 415 -15.57 13.63 1.30
CA LEU A 415 -16.64 13.34 2.25
C LEU A 415 -16.88 14.51 3.22
N MET A 416 -15.82 15.07 3.79
CA MET A 416 -15.95 16.22 4.70
C MET A 416 -16.45 17.49 3.99
N LYS A 417 -16.09 17.67 2.71
CA LYS A 417 -16.59 18.79 1.88
C LYS A 417 -18.07 18.63 1.53
N GLU A 418 -18.54 17.41 1.28
CA GLU A 418 -19.96 17.11 1.07
C GLU A 418 -20.76 17.37 2.36
N VAL A 419 -20.27 16.87 3.51
CA VAL A 419 -20.85 17.08 4.85
C VAL A 419 -20.99 18.56 5.22
N GLU A 420 -19.97 19.38 4.93
CA GLU A 420 -20.01 20.84 5.16
C GLU A 420 -20.96 21.55 4.19
N ALA A 421 -21.03 21.14 2.92
CA ALA A 421 -21.91 21.75 1.92
C ALA A 421 -23.40 21.57 2.27
N GLU A 422 -23.79 20.37 2.69
CA GLU A 422 -25.14 20.05 3.18
C GLU A 422 -25.37 20.51 4.64
N LYS A 423 -24.34 21.02 5.32
CA LYS A 423 -24.37 21.51 6.70
C LYS A 423 -24.92 20.47 7.69
N LEU A 424 -24.59 19.20 7.45
CA LEU A 424 -25.06 18.09 8.27
C LEU A 424 -24.57 18.28 9.72
N PRO A 425 -25.44 18.28 10.73
CA PRO A 425 -25.00 18.32 12.11
C PRO A 425 -24.48 16.94 12.54
N TRP A 426 -23.16 16.79 12.69
CA TRP A 426 -22.50 15.55 13.09
C TRP A 426 -21.65 15.71 14.36
N ASP A 427 -21.52 14.61 15.11
CA ASP A 427 -20.66 14.52 16.30
C ASP A 427 -19.49 13.55 16.09
N LEU A 428 -19.74 12.43 15.41
CA LEU A 428 -18.75 11.39 15.09
C LEU A 428 -19.01 10.80 13.69
N ILE A 429 -17.95 10.50 12.93
CA ILE A 429 -18.04 9.77 11.66
C ILE A 429 -17.03 8.61 11.65
N TYR A 430 -17.50 7.37 11.64
CA TYR A 430 -16.64 6.20 11.49
C TYR A 430 -16.03 6.13 10.09
N LEU A 431 -14.72 5.91 10.02
CA LEU A 431 -13.97 5.67 8.79
C LEU A 431 -13.56 4.20 8.65
N GLY A 432 -13.36 3.50 9.78
CA GLY A 432 -13.11 2.07 9.87
C GLY A 432 -13.66 1.49 11.17
N ARG A 433 -14.46 0.41 11.05
CA ARG A 433 -15.13 -0.32 12.13
C ARG A 433 -15.61 -1.68 11.60
N LYS A 434 -16.07 -2.57 12.48
CA LYS A 434 -16.91 -3.72 12.11
C LYS A 434 -18.39 -3.34 12.24
N GLN A 435 -19.08 -3.28 11.09
CA GLN A 435 -20.54 -3.24 11.05
C GLN A 435 -21.12 -4.57 11.55
N VAL A 436 -22.21 -4.53 12.31
CA VAL A 436 -22.92 -5.75 12.75
C VAL A 436 -24.09 -6.07 11.81
N ASN A 437 -24.96 -5.10 11.56
CA ASN A 437 -26.10 -5.21 10.64
C ASN A 437 -26.00 -4.14 9.52
N PRO A 438 -25.02 -4.20 8.60
CA PRO A 438 -24.84 -3.19 7.54
C PRO A 438 -26.07 -3.03 6.63
N GLU A 439 -26.89 -4.07 6.49
CA GLU A 439 -28.16 -4.04 5.75
C GLU A 439 -29.26 -3.16 6.39
N GLU A 440 -29.12 -2.76 7.66
CA GLU A 440 -30.09 -1.92 8.38
C GLU A 440 -29.69 -0.42 8.40
N GLU A 441 -28.51 -0.07 7.88
CA GLU A 441 -27.96 1.29 8.01
C GLU A 441 -28.54 2.28 6.99
N ALA A 442 -29.34 3.22 7.47
CA ALA A 442 -30.00 4.23 6.66
C ALA A 442 -28.99 5.15 5.93
N ALA A 443 -29.17 5.32 4.62
CA ALA A 443 -28.47 6.33 3.84
C ALA A 443 -28.82 7.74 4.31
N VAL A 444 -27.84 8.65 4.29
CA VAL A 444 -28.08 10.07 4.58
C VAL A 444 -28.52 10.77 3.30
N GLU A 445 -29.62 11.55 3.37
CA GLU A 445 -30.12 12.32 2.24
C GLU A 445 -29.09 13.37 1.79
N GLY A 446 -28.94 13.56 0.47
CA GLY A 446 -27.88 14.39 -0.13
C GLY A 446 -26.46 13.79 -0.11
N LEU A 447 -26.17 12.86 0.80
CA LEU A 447 -24.81 12.38 1.10
C LEU A 447 -24.65 10.88 0.80
N PRO A 448 -24.44 10.47 -0.48
CA PRO A 448 -24.43 9.06 -0.88
C PRO A 448 -23.35 8.23 -0.18
N HIS A 449 -22.21 8.86 0.11
CA HIS A 449 -21.04 8.30 0.77
C HIS A 449 -21.18 8.14 2.29
N LEU A 450 -22.37 8.42 2.86
CA LEU A 450 -22.60 8.43 4.30
C LEU A 450 -23.86 7.63 4.69
N VAL A 451 -23.78 6.95 5.84
CA VAL A 451 -24.93 6.31 6.52
C VAL A 451 -25.02 6.77 7.97
N VAL A 452 -26.21 6.70 8.55
CA VAL A 452 -26.39 6.72 10.01
C VAL A 452 -25.72 5.45 10.57
N ALA A 453 -24.87 5.59 11.59
CA ALA A 453 -24.15 4.45 12.14
C ALA A 453 -25.08 3.58 13.00
N GLY A 454 -25.15 2.27 12.70
CA GLY A 454 -25.78 1.26 13.54
C GLY A 454 -24.83 0.66 14.57
N TYR A 455 -25.25 -0.42 15.23
CA TYR A 455 -24.41 -1.14 16.18
C TYR A 455 -23.12 -1.67 15.54
N SER A 456 -22.02 -1.56 16.28
CA SER A 456 -20.64 -1.61 15.75
C SER A 456 -19.69 -2.24 16.75
N TYR A 457 -18.57 -2.79 16.25
CA TYR A 457 -17.36 -3.06 17.03
C TYR A 457 -16.14 -2.42 16.38
N TRP A 458 -15.04 -2.33 17.13
CA TRP A 458 -13.76 -1.68 16.77
C TRP A 458 -13.84 -0.15 16.57
N THR A 459 -12.76 0.54 16.91
CA THR A 459 -12.62 2.01 16.83
C THR A 459 -11.50 2.49 15.87
N LEU A 460 -10.98 1.56 15.04
CA LEU A 460 -9.86 1.69 14.11
C LEU A 460 -9.62 3.09 13.54
N ALA A 461 -10.67 3.74 13.01
CA ALA A 461 -10.59 5.10 12.51
C ALA A 461 -11.92 5.84 12.61
N TYR A 462 -11.91 7.07 13.12
CA TYR A 462 -13.08 7.96 13.13
C TYR A 462 -12.70 9.46 13.10
N VAL A 463 -13.63 10.28 12.61
CA VAL A 463 -13.63 11.75 12.76
C VAL A 463 -14.49 12.13 13.97
N LEU A 464 -14.07 13.13 14.74
CA LEU A 464 -14.75 13.63 15.93
C LEU A 464 -14.83 15.16 15.92
N SER A 465 -16.02 15.71 16.22
CA SER A 465 -16.21 17.15 16.37
C SER A 465 -16.05 17.60 17.82
N LEU A 466 -15.82 18.90 18.05
CA LEU A 466 -15.79 19.50 19.39
C LEU A 466 -17.07 19.25 20.19
N ALA A 467 -18.22 19.17 19.51
CA ALA A 467 -19.50 18.86 20.13
C ALA A 467 -19.57 17.39 20.56
N GLY A 468 -19.13 16.47 19.70
CA GLY A 468 -19.02 15.05 20.01
C GLY A 468 -18.10 14.79 21.20
N ALA A 469 -16.89 15.35 21.20
CA ALA A 469 -15.96 15.21 22.32
C ALA A 469 -16.56 15.69 23.65
N ARG A 470 -17.28 16.83 23.65
CA ARG A 470 -17.99 17.33 24.85
C ARG A 470 -19.09 16.37 25.32
N LYS A 471 -19.88 15.80 24.41
CA LYS A 471 -20.92 14.80 24.76
C LYS A 471 -20.33 13.54 25.39
N LEU A 472 -19.25 13.01 24.81
CA LEU A 472 -18.58 11.80 25.32
C LEU A 472 -17.97 12.00 26.72
N LEU A 473 -17.38 13.17 27.00
CA LEU A 473 -16.88 13.49 28.34
C LEU A 473 -18.01 13.74 29.35
N ALA A 474 -19.08 14.43 28.94
CA ALA A 474 -20.18 14.82 29.82
C ALA A 474 -20.97 13.64 30.42
N SER A 475 -20.85 12.43 29.87
CA SER A 475 -21.46 11.23 30.44
C SER A 475 -20.67 10.60 31.60
N GLU A 476 -19.56 11.22 32.04
CA GLU A 476 -18.62 10.70 33.05
C GLU A 476 -18.25 9.21 32.86
N PRO A 477 -17.73 8.81 31.68
CA PRO A 477 -17.64 7.38 31.33
C PRO A 477 -16.65 6.58 32.18
N LEU A 478 -15.62 7.21 32.76
CA LEU A 478 -14.63 6.51 33.59
C LEU A 478 -15.26 5.82 34.82
N ARG A 479 -16.31 6.41 35.40
CA ARG A 479 -17.04 5.87 36.57
C ARG A 479 -17.96 4.68 36.25
N ARG A 480 -18.09 4.34 34.97
CA ARG A 480 -19.04 3.35 34.42
C ARG A 480 -18.42 2.64 33.21
N MET A 481 -17.13 2.33 33.28
CA MET A 481 -16.35 1.92 32.12
C MET A 481 -16.78 0.55 31.56
N LEU A 482 -16.88 0.51 30.24
CA LEU A 482 -17.03 -0.67 29.37
C LEU A 482 -16.16 -0.42 28.11
N PRO A 483 -16.03 -1.35 27.13
CA PRO A 483 -15.12 -1.16 26.01
C PRO A 483 -15.51 0.05 25.14
N VAL A 484 -14.53 0.75 24.56
CA VAL A 484 -14.79 2.01 23.83
C VAL A 484 -15.71 1.81 22.63
N ASP A 485 -15.63 0.65 21.97
CA ASP A 485 -16.46 0.29 20.83
C ASP A 485 -17.89 -0.16 21.18
N GLU A 486 -18.17 -0.50 22.44
CA GLU A 486 -19.54 -0.66 22.95
C GLU A 486 -20.08 0.64 23.59
N PHE A 487 -19.21 1.48 24.17
CA PHE A 487 -19.59 2.78 24.76
C PHE A 487 -20.06 3.78 23.70
N LEU A 488 -19.39 3.85 22.55
CA LEU A 488 -19.78 4.77 21.48
C LEU A 488 -21.21 4.48 20.98
N PRO A 489 -21.61 3.24 20.62
CA PRO A 489 -23.00 2.88 20.31
C PRO A 489 -24.02 3.15 21.41
N ILE A 490 -23.62 3.15 22.69
CA ILE A 490 -24.50 3.61 23.77
C ILE A 490 -24.77 5.11 23.61
N MET A 491 -23.74 5.91 23.39
CA MET A 491 -23.88 7.37 23.29
C MET A 491 -24.68 7.85 22.05
N PHE A 492 -24.83 7.01 21.01
CA PHE A 492 -25.76 7.23 19.89
C PHE A 492 -27.02 6.32 19.91
N ASP A 493 -27.35 5.76 21.08
CA ASP A 493 -28.56 4.96 21.41
C ASP A 493 -28.77 3.64 20.62
N GLN A 494 -27.84 3.25 19.75
CA GLN A 494 -27.90 2.03 18.91
C GLN A 494 -27.38 0.76 19.61
N HIS A 495 -26.90 0.83 20.84
CA HIS A 495 -26.44 -0.34 21.58
C HIS A 495 -27.61 -1.29 21.96
N PRO A 496 -27.53 -2.61 21.66
CA PRO A 496 -28.66 -3.53 21.83
C PRO A 496 -29.00 -3.87 23.28
N ASN A 497 -28.05 -3.71 24.22
CA ASN A 497 -28.33 -3.92 25.64
C ASN A 497 -28.88 -2.64 26.30
N GLU A 498 -30.20 -2.60 26.49
CA GLU A 498 -30.91 -1.51 27.19
C GLU A 498 -30.46 -1.31 28.65
N GLN A 499 -30.01 -2.36 29.35
CA GLN A 499 -29.50 -2.22 30.72
C GLN A 499 -28.22 -1.39 30.73
N TYR A 500 -27.30 -1.64 29.78
CA TYR A 500 -26.08 -0.85 29.65
C TYR A 500 -26.42 0.60 29.24
N LYS A 501 -27.35 0.79 28.30
CA LYS A 501 -27.80 2.14 27.89
C LYS A 501 -28.44 2.95 29.02
N ALA A 502 -29.14 2.32 29.96
CA ALA A 502 -29.80 2.99 31.08
C ALA A 502 -28.82 3.73 32.02
N HIS A 503 -27.53 3.38 32.01
CA HIS A 503 -26.50 4.04 32.83
C HIS A 503 -25.98 5.36 32.24
N PHE A 504 -26.31 5.68 30.98
CA PHE A 504 -25.79 6.85 30.25
C PHE A 504 -26.92 7.73 29.71
N TRP A 505 -26.77 9.04 29.90
CA TRP A 505 -27.71 10.06 29.42
C TRP A 505 -27.03 11.44 29.36
N PRO A 506 -27.32 12.31 28.36
CA PRO A 506 -28.09 12.02 27.16
C PRO A 506 -27.36 11.07 26.21
N ARG A 507 -28.11 10.37 25.36
CA ARG A 507 -27.58 9.50 24.30
C ARG A 507 -27.89 10.12 22.93
N ASP A 508 -27.44 11.36 22.76
CA ASP A 508 -27.78 12.23 21.61
C ASP A 508 -26.60 12.45 20.64
N LEU A 509 -25.56 11.62 20.71
CA LEU A 509 -24.40 11.70 19.82
C LEU A 509 -24.83 11.41 18.37
N ARG A 510 -24.60 12.35 17.46
CA ARG A 510 -24.92 12.20 16.02
C ARG A 510 -23.80 11.44 15.32
N ALA A 511 -23.89 10.11 15.36
CA ALA A 511 -22.91 9.21 14.76
C ALA A 511 -23.30 8.77 13.34
N PHE A 512 -22.34 8.88 12.43
CA PHE A 512 -22.44 8.45 11.03
C PHE A 512 -21.27 7.52 10.67
N SER A 513 -21.29 6.95 9.47
CA SER A 513 -20.21 6.14 8.94
C SER A 513 -20.01 6.41 7.45
N ALA A 514 -18.76 6.45 7.01
CA ALA A 514 -18.42 6.42 5.59
C ALA A 514 -18.92 5.11 4.95
N ARG A 515 -19.41 5.20 3.71
CA ARG A 515 -19.88 4.07 2.90
C ARG A 515 -19.41 4.21 1.43
N PRO A 516 -18.61 3.26 0.90
CA PRO A 516 -17.91 2.21 1.63
C PRO A 516 -16.91 2.81 2.63
N LEU A 517 -16.52 2.03 3.64
CA LEU A 517 -15.51 2.41 4.63
C LEU A 517 -14.20 2.86 3.95
N LEU A 518 -13.42 3.66 4.67
CA LEU A 518 -12.13 4.17 4.21
C LEU A 518 -10.94 3.44 4.86
N ALA A 519 -11.18 2.72 5.97
CA ALA A 519 -10.18 1.97 6.71
C ALA A 519 -10.70 0.59 7.13
N ALA A 520 -9.80 -0.38 7.12
CA ALA A 520 -9.98 -1.77 7.57
C ALA A 520 -8.89 -2.12 8.60
N PRO A 521 -9.00 -3.22 9.36
CA PRO A 521 -7.85 -3.71 10.13
C PRO A 521 -6.79 -4.30 9.18
N THR A 522 -5.54 -4.34 9.62
CA THR A 522 -4.47 -5.07 8.90
C THR A 522 -4.67 -6.57 8.91
N HIS A 523 -5.24 -7.12 10.00
CA HIS A 523 -5.44 -8.54 10.22
C HIS A 523 -6.77 -8.80 10.94
N TYR A 524 -7.41 -9.93 10.67
CA TYR A 524 -8.63 -10.41 11.32
C TYR A 524 -8.30 -11.60 12.24
N ALA A 525 -9.11 -11.85 13.27
CA ALA A 525 -8.89 -13.05 14.08
C ALA A 525 -9.05 -14.32 13.23
N GLY A 526 -8.09 -15.23 13.37
CA GLY A 526 -7.89 -16.38 12.48
C GLY A 526 -6.68 -16.23 11.54
N ASP A 527 -6.26 -15.00 11.21
CA ASP A 527 -5.04 -14.78 10.44
C ASP A 527 -3.79 -15.14 11.28
N ALA A 528 -2.79 -15.76 10.65
CA ALA A 528 -1.61 -16.32 11.34
C ALA A 528 -0.72 -15.27 12.05
N GLU A 529 -0.84 -14.00 11.67
CA GLU A 529 -0.10 -12.87 12.26
C GLU A 529 -1.02 -11.92 13.06
N TRP A 530 -2.29 -12.28 13.26
CA TRP A 530 -3.23 -11.51 14.07
C TRP A 530 -2.83 -11.47 15.54
N LEU A 531 -2.89 -10.27 16.14
CA LEU A 531 -2.48 -10.04 17.51
C LEU A 531 -3.21 -8.83 18.11
N SER A 532 -4.18 -9.09 18.99
CA SER A 532 -4.88 -8.06 19.76
C SER A 532 -4.13 -7.73 21.06
N ASP A 533 -3.80 -6.45 21.28
CA ASP A 533 -3.24 -5.95 22.55
C ASP A 533 -4.32 -5.63 23.60
N THR A 534 -5.59 -5.61 23.21
CA THR A 534 -6.73 -5.47 24.13
C THR A 534 -7.13 -6.84 24.69
N GLU A 535 -7.63 -7.72 23.82
CA GLU A 535 -8.31 -8.96 24.19
C GLU A 535 -7.40 -10.04 24.82
N THR A 536 -6.07 -9.97 24.63
CA THR A 536 -5.10 -10.97 25.16
C THR A 536 -4.49 -10.61 26.52
N SER A 537 -4.91 -9.50 27.13
CA SER A 537 -4.40 -9.02 28.42
C SER A 537 -5.12 -9.66 29.62
N SER A 538 -4.64 -9.42 30.85
CA SER A 538 -5.29 -9.96 32.05
C SER A 538 -6.65 -9.29 32.33
N PRO A 539 -7.55 -9.92 33.10
CA PRO A 539 -8.72 -9.24 33.65
C PRO A 539 -8.35 -7.96 34.39
N TRP A 540 -9.25 -6.98 34.41
CA TRP A 540 -9.04 -5.67 35.05
C TRP A 540 -8.67 -5.81 36.54
N ASP A 541 -9.33 -6.71 37.25
CA ASP A 541 -9.18 -7.03 38.67
C ASP A 541 -8.02 -8.00 38.98
N ASP A 542 -7.39 -8.60 37.96
CA ASP A 542 -6.24 -9.47 38.16
C ASP A 542 -4.90 -8.69 38.21
N ASP A 543 -4.47 -8.38 39.43
CA ASP A 543 -3.12 -7.85 39.71
C ASP A 543 -2.01 -8.93 39.75
N SER A 544 -2.31 -10.22 39.50
CA SER A 544 -1.28 -11.25 39.30
C SER A 544 -0.64 -11.22 37.90
N GLY A 545 -1.23 -10.46 36.96
CA GLY A 545 -0.69 -10.24 35.62
C GLY A 545 -0.76 -11.45 34.70
N ARG A 546 -1.65 -12.41 34.97
CA ARG A 546 -1.82 -13.60 34.12
C ARG A 546 -2.55 -13.23 32.84
N LEU A 547 -1.86 -13.37 31.71
CA LEU A 547 -2.47 -13.16 30.39
C LEU A 547 -3.57 -14.19 30.15
N VAL A 548 -4.70 -13.75 29.57
CA VAL A 548 -5.78 -14.64 29.15
C VAL A 548 -5.35 -15.34 27.85
N SER A 549 -5.03 -16.63 27.93
CA SER A 549 -4.65 -17.44 26.78
C SER A 549 -5.87 -17.76 25.92
N TRP A 550 -6.06 -17.00 24.84
CA TRP A 550 -7.30 -17.00 24.06
C TRP A 550 -7.07 -16.55 22.61
N SER A 551 -7.89 -17.04 21.68
CA SER A 551 -7.58 -17.14 20.25
C SER A 551 -8.48 -16.29 19.33
N GLY A 552 -9.07 -15.21 19.84
CA GLY A 552 -9.99 -14.33 19.11
C GLY A 552 -11.47 -14.56 19.47
N SER A 553 -12.27 -13.51 19.29
CA SER A 553 -13.72 -13.50 19.53
C SER A 553 -14.47 -13.60 18.20
N TYR A 554 -15.75 -13.99 18.23
CA TYR A 554 -16.68 -13.69 17.13
C TYR A 554 -16.78 -12.15 16.86
N LYS A 555 -16.41 -11.29 17.83
CA LYS A 555 -16.14 -9.85 17.59
C LYS A 555 -15.00 -9.63 16.61
N THR A 556 -13.87 -10.32 16.75
CA THR A 556 -12.65 -10.08 15.96
C THR A 556 -12.47 -10.98 14.74
N LEU A 557 -13.27 -12.06 14.60
CA LEU A 557 -13.38 -12.83 13.35
C LEU A 557 -13.84 -11.97 12.17
N ARG A 558 -13.39 -12.33 10.96
CA ARG A 558 -14.00 -11.95 9.68
C ARG A 558 -15.45 -12.49 9.62
N ASP A 559 -16.32 -11.85 8.84
CA ASP A 559 -17.75 -12.23 8.77
C ASP A 559 -17.94 -13.73 8.44
N PRO A 560 -18.66 -14.51 9.29
CA PRO A 560 -18.95 -15.93 9.04
C PRO A 560 -19.62 -16.23 7.69
N ARG A 561 -20.22 -15.23 7.03
CA ARG A 561 -20.89 -15.36 5.72
C ARG A 561 -19.94 -15.73 4.55
N LEU A 562 -18.62 -15.87 4.75
CA LEU A 562 -17.66 -16.24 3.69
C LEU A 562 -16.98 -17.62 3.81
N ASP A 563 -16.94 -18.26 4.98
CA ASP A 563 -16.16 -19.51 5.19
C ASP A 563 -17.00 -20.81 5.34
N LEU A 564 -18.32 -20.76 5.09
CA LEU A 564 -19.22 -21.92 5.17
C LEU A 564 -20.04 -22.16 3.88
N ALA A 565 -19.36 -22.55 2.80
CA ALA A 565 -19.99 -23.04 1.56
C ALA A 565 -19.37 -24.38 1.07
N GLY A 566 -18.89 -25.20 2.00
CA GLY A 566 -18.17 -26.45 1.74
C GLY A 566 -19.02 -27.73 1.62
N SER A 567 -20.31 -27.66 1.24
CA SER A 567 -21.13 -28.85 0.92
C SER A 567 -22.43 -28.48 0.20
N SER A 568 -22.95 -29.41 -0.62
CA SER A 568 -24.30 -29.45 -1.22
C SER A 568 -24.85 -28.14 -1.81
N GLY A 569 -24.79 -28.01 -3.14
CA GLY A 569 -25.24 -26.79 -3.83
C GLY A 569 -26.74 -26.74 -4.15
N HIS A 570 -27.24 -25.52 -4.36
CA HIS A 570 -28.09 -25.18 -5.51
C HIS A 570 -27.81 -23.74 -5.95
N SER A 571 -28.02 -23.45 -7.24
CA SER A 571 -27.54 -22.23 -7.90
C SER A 571 -28.34 -20.97 -7.54
N LEU A 572 -27.65 -19.88 -7.20
CA LEU A 572 -28.08 -18.51 -7.47
C LEU A 572 -26.88 -17.69 -7.99
N HIS A 573 -27.18 -16.62 -8.75
CA HIS A 573 -26.22 -15.98 -9.65
C HIS A 573 -25.41 -14.86 -8.98
N PRO A 574 -24.13 -14.68 -9.33
CA PRO A 574 -23.44 -13.41 -9.10
C PRO A 574 -24.04 -12.34 -10.04
N HIS A 575 -24.37 -11.18 -9.50
CA HIS A 575 -24.57 -9.99 -10.34
C HIS A 575 -23.21 -9.52 -10.88
N PRO A 576 -23.14 -9.05 -12.14
CA PRO A 576 -21.89 -8.56 -12.71
C PRO A 576 -21.48 -7.22 -12.08
N GLN A 577 -20.19 -7.09 -11.78
CA GLN A 577 -19.50 -5.81 -11.81
C GLN A 577 -18.57 -5.81 -13.04
N ASP A 578 -18.52 -4.69 -13.76
CA ASP A 578 -17.88 -4.62 -15.07
C ASP A 578 -16.33 -4.53 -14.97
N GLU A 579 -15.68 -5.69 -14.92
CA GLU A 579 -14.24 -5.85 -15.18
C GLU A 579 -13.97 -5.94 -16.69
N LEU A 580 -13.78 -4.77 -17.30
CA LEU A 580 -12.92 -4.50 -18.47
C LEU A 580 -12.00 -3.32 -18.13
#